data_AF-A0A947TIT2-F1
#
_entry.id   AF-A0A947TIT2-F1
#
_cell.length_a   1.000
_cell.length_b   1.000
_cell.length_c   1.000
_cell.angle_alpha   90.00
_cell.angle_beta   90.00
_cell.angle_gamma   90.00
#
_symmetry.space_group_name_H-M   'P 1'
#
loop_
_entity.id
_entity.type
_entity.pdbx_description
1 polymer ?
#
loop_
_entity_poly.entity_id
_entity_poly.type
_entity_poly.pdbx_seq_one_letter_code
_entity_poly.pdbx_strand_id
1 'polypeptide(L)'
;METRDPPRHQLIERLMAQHPEKVADAAIHLWAQMATQIISIVGEDGFSSLYARSVFLAQPTFPWLTTSSLSQPNDQRFAELKKQLEGQTPAQAREANSLLLLTFTGILAALIGEPLTTRILCAAWGDDASTSTSKEFTHE
;
A
#
# COMPACT_ATOMS: atom_id res chain seq x y z
N MET A 1 0.69 2.15 -28.26
CA MET A 1 0.80 3.35 -27.42
C MET A 1 1.33 2.86 -26.08
N GLU A 2 2.64 3.00 -25.83
CA GLU A 2 3.24 2.64 -24.53
C GLU A 2 2.76 3.65 -23.49
N THR A 3 1.71 3.32 -22.74
CA THR A 3 1.47 3.96 -21.45
C THR A 3 2.64 3.57 -20.56
N ARG A 4 3.67 4.44 -20.50
CA ARG A 4 4.76 4.28 -19.54
C ARG A 4 4.15 4.40 -18.16
N ASP A 5 4.06 3.28 -17.45
CA ASP A 5 3.61 3.28 -16.07
C ASP A 5 4.46 4.27 -15.25
N PRO A 6 3.84 5.10 -14.39
CA PRO A 6 4.59 6.06 -13.58
C PRO A 6 5.55 5.32 -12.64
N PRO A 7 6.71 5.91 -12.29
CA PRO A 7 7.63 5.27 -11.36
C PRO A 7 6.93 5.05 -10.02
N ARG A 8 7.12 3.85 -9.45
CA ARG A 8 6.45 3.37 -8.24
C ARG A 8 6.41 4.37 -7.08
N HIS A 9 7.50 5.11 -6.86
CA HIS A 9 7.53 6.13 -5.80
C HIS A 9 6.50 7.24 -6.04
N GLN A 10 6.31 7.70 -7.28
CA GLN A 10 5.34 8.75 -7.61
C GLN A 10 3.91 8.26 -7.43
N LEU A 11 3.65 6.98 -7.71
CA LEU A 11 2.33 6.38 -7.51
C LEU A 11 1.96 6.37 -6.02
N ILE A 12 2.89 5.91 -5.17
CA ILE A 12 2.69 5.87 -3.71
C ILE A 12 2.51 7.29 -3.16
N GLU A 13 3.36 8.24 -3.55
CA GLU A 13 3.24 9.63 -3.09
C GLU A 13 1.91 10.26 -3.49
N ARG A 14 1.45 10.05 -4.74
CA ARG A 14 0.16 10.57 -5.21
C ARG A 14 -1.01 10.02 -4.40
N LEU A 15 -1.05 8.71 -4.17
CA LEU A 15 -2.13 8.07 -3.40
C LEU A 15 -2.14 8.55 -1.95
N MET A 16 -0.97 8.75 -1.35
CA MET A 16 -0.85 9.30 0.00
C MET A 16 -1.25 10.78 0.12
N ALA A 17 -1.14 11.54 -0.97
CA ALA A 17 -1.58 12.94 -1.01
C ALA A 17 -3.11 13.09 -1.16
N GLN A 18 -3.81 12.10 -1.71
CA GLN A 18 -5.26 12.15 -1.96
C GLN A 18 -6.12 11.96 -0.71
N HIS A 19 -5.58 11.43 0.38
CA HIS A 19 -6.35 11.08 1.58
C HIS A 19 -5.80 11.72 2.88
N PRO A 20 -5.83 13.07 3.01
CA PRO A 20 -5.19 13.77 4.12
C PRO A 20 -5.84 13.55 5.50
N GLU A 21 -7.16 13.30 5.57
CA GLU A 21 -7.89 13.23 6.85
C GLU A 21 -8.18 11.81 7.35
N LYS A 22 -8.06 10.80 6.48
CA LYS A 22 -8.35 9.38 6.79
C LYS A 22 -7.19 8.48 6.40
N VAL A 23 -5.99 8.86 6.83
CA VAL A 23 -4.74 8.20 6.43
C VAL A 23 -4.75 6.70 6.74
N ALA A 24 -5.28 6.29 7.89
CA ALA A 24 -5.32 4.88 8.29
C ALA A 24 -6.28 4.05 7.42
N ASP A 25 -7.50 4.53 7.17
CA ASP A 25 -8.46 3.83 6.29
C ASP A 25 -7.95 3.74 4.85
N ALA A 26 -7.41 4.85 4.33
CA ALA A 26 -6.83 4.88 3.00
C ALA A 26 -5.63 3.93 2.88
N ALA A 27 -4.76 3.90 3.89
CA ALA A 27 -3.65 2.95 3.94
C ALA A 27 -4.15 1.50 3.88
N ILE A 28 -5.14 1.14 4.70
CA ILE A 28 -5.67 -0.23 4.71
C ILE A 28 -6.31 -0.61 3.38
N HIS A 29 -7.03 0.32 2.74
CA HIS A 29 -7.62 0.09 1.43
C HIS A 29 -6.54 -0.26 0.38
N LEU A 30 -5.47 0.54 0.32
CA LEU A 30 -4.36 0.33 -0.61
C LEU A 30 -3.62 -0.98 -0.34
N TRP A 31 -3.41 -1.32 0.94
CA TRP A 31 -2.79 -2.58 1.35
C TRP A 31 -3.66 -3.78 0.97
N ALA A 32 -4.98 -3.72 1.16
CA ALA A 32 -5.89 -4.80 0.81
C ALA A 32 -5.97 -5.07 -0.70
N GLN A 33 -6.05 -4.01 -1.52
CA GLN A 33 -6.01 -4.11 -2.98
C GLN A 33 -4.70 -4.75 -3.46
N MET A 34 -3.57 -4.25 -2.94
CA MET A 34 -2.24 -4.76 -3.30
C MET A 34 -2.03 -6.21 -2.83
N ALA A 35 -2.45 -6.54 -1.61
CA ALA A 35 -2.33 -7.89 -1.06
C ALA A 35 -3.07 -8.91 -1.92
N THR A 36 -4.29 -8.61 -2.35
CA THR A 36 -5.09 -9.50 -3.23
C THR A 36 -4.32 -9.88 -4.50
N GLN A 37 -3.70 -8.90 -5.16
CA GLN A 37 -2.91 -9.15 -6.37
C GLN A 37 -1.65 -9.97 -6.08
N ILE A 38 -0.90 -9.61 -5.04
CA ILE A 38 0.39 -10.25 -4.75
C ILE A 38 0.23 -11.67 -4.23
N ILE A 39 -0.75 -11.93 -3.36
CA ILE A 39 -1.03 -13.27 -2.83
C ILE A 39 -1.35 -14.24 -3.98
N SER A 40 -2.02 -13.78 -5.04
CA SER A 40 -2.31 -14.63 -6.21
C SER A 40 -1.05 -15.11 -6.95
N ILE A 41 0.09 -14.42 -6.76
CA ILE A 41 1.36 -14.69 -7.43
C ILE A 41 2.31 -15.45 -6.51
N VAL A 42 2.48 -14.99 -5.27
CA VAL A 42 3.51 -15.51 -4.33
C VAL A 42 2.93 -16.36 -3.19
N GLY A 43 1.60 -16.44 -3.08
CA GLY A 43 0.91 -17.10 -1.98
C GLY A 43 0.84 -16.25 -0.70
N GLU A 44 0.03 -16.74 0.24
CA GLU A 44 -0.26 -16.09 1.52
C GLU A 44 0.99 -15.94 2.41
N ASP A 45 1.74 -17.03 2.57
CA ASP A 45 2.96 -17.06 3.38
C ASP A 45 4.08 -16.20 2.76
N GLY A 46 4.13 -16.16 1.43
CA GLY A 46 5.04 -15.30 0.67
C GLY A 46 4.75 -13.82 0.95
N PHE A 47 3.49 -13.41 0.82
CA PHE A 47 3.07 -12.05 1.15
C PHE A 47 3.38 -11.71 2.62
N SER A 48 3.02 -12.61 3.55
CA SER A 48 3.21 -12.41 4.98
C SER A 48 4.68 -12.22 5.35
N SER A 49 5.57 -13.00 4.74
CA SER A 49 7.01 -12.90 4.93
C SER A 49 7.57 -11.57 4.40
N LEU A 50 7.12 -11.13 3.22
CA LEU A 50 7.52 -9.85 2.62
C LEU A 50 7.05 -8.66 3.45
N TYR A 51 5.81 -8.73 3.95
CA TYR A 51 5.27 -7.70 4.83
C TYR A 51 6.04 -7.62 6.16
N ALA A 52 6.25 -8.75 6.82
CA ALA A 52 7.02 -8.79 8.07
C ALA A 52 8.44 -8.23 7.88
N ARG A 53 9.10 -8.60 6.77
CA ARG A 53 10.40 -8.03 6.37
C ARG A 53 10.33 -6.52 6.18
N SER A 54 9.28 -6.01 5.54
CA SER A 54 9.12 -4.57 5.29
C SER A 54 8.91 -3.77 6.58
N VAL A 55 8.13 -4.29 7.52
CA VAL A 55 7.93 -3.67 8.84
C VAL A 55 9.25 -3.68 9.62
N PHE A 56 9.98 -4.81 9.64
CA PHE A 56 11.28 -4.89 10.29
C PHE A 56 12.27 -3.84 9.77
N LEU A 57 12.26 -3.56 8.47
CA LEU A 57 13.13 -2.53 7.88
C LEU A 57 12.64 -1.10 8.13
N ALA A 58 11.35 -0.89 8.39
CA ALA A 58 10.77 0.42 8.71
C ALA A 58 10.87 0.76 10.22
N GLN A 59 10.99 -0.24 11.09
CA GLN A 59 11.09 -0.08 12.55
C GLN A 59 12.18 0.88 13.04
N PRO A 60 13.40 0.94 12.45
CA PRO A 60 14.41 1.90 12.87
C PRO A 60 13.95 3.36 12.75
N THR A 61 13.08 3.66 11.79
CA THR A 61 12.49 5.00 11.60
C THR A 61 11.20 5.18 12.41
N PHE A 62 10.38 4.13 12.52
CA PHE A 62 9.11 4.14 13.24
C PHE A 62 9.02 2.98 14.23
N PRO A 63 9.59 3.10 15.44
CA PRO A 63 9.67 1.99 16.40
C PRO A 63 8.32 1.44 16.88
N TRP A 64 7.25 2.24 16.77
CA TRP A 64 5.88 1.85 17.10
C TRP A 64 5.24 0.95 16.03
N LEU A 65 5.82 0.87 14.84
CA LEU A 65 5.33 0.04 13.74
C LEU A 65 5.79 -1.40 13.96
N THR A 66 4.94 -2.22 14.57
CA THR A 66 5.30 -3.58 14.96
C THR A 66 4.59 -4.61 14.10
N THR A 67 5.29 -5.71 13.80
CA THR A 67 4.69 -6.84 13.08
C THR A 67 3.70 -7.55 13.98
N SER A 68 2.45 -7.62 13.58
CA SER A 68 1.53 -8.64 14.07
C SER A 68 1.47 -9.80 13.09
N SER A 69 1.16 -10.98 13.58
CA SER A 69 1.04 -12.16 12.72
C SER A 69 -0.08 -11.94 11.69
N LEU A 70 0.28 -11.95 10.41
CA LEU A 70 -0.68 -11.82 9.30
C LEU A 70 -1.44 -13.12 9.02
N SER A 71 -1.30 -14.17 9.84
CA SER A 71 -2.11 -15.40 9.71
C SER A 71 -3.61 -15.20 10.01
N GLN A 72 -4.10 -13.97 10.07
CA GLN A 72 -5.51 -13.67 10.27
C GLN A 72 -6.27 -13.71 8.93
N PRO A 73 -7.57 -14.04 8.94
CA PRO A 73 -8.43 -13.94 7.77
C PRO A 73 -8.33 -12.57 7.08
N ASN A 74 -8.62 -12.53 5.78
CA ASN A 74 -8.39 -11.38 4.90
C ASN A 74 -8.88 -10.04 5.48
N ASP A 75 -10.01 -10.05 6.19
CA ASP A 75 -10.65 -8.84 6.74
C ASP A 75 -9.95 -8.26 7.98
N GLN A 76 -9.11 -9.04 8.67
CA GLN A 76 -8.41 -8.60 9.89
C GLN A 76 -6.91 -8.44 9.73
N ARG A 77 -6.34 -8.86 8.59
CA ARG A 77 -4.90 -8.84 8.32
C ARG A 77 -4.23 -7.51 8.66
N PHE A 78 -4.87 -6.40 8.31
CA PHE A 78 -4.34 -5.06 8.53
C PHE A 78 -4.97 -4.32 9.72
N ALA A 79 -5.75 -5.01 10.56
CA ALA A 79 -6.41 -4.38 11.71
C ALA A 79 -5.39 -3.80 12.71
N GLU A 80 -4.29 -4.52 12.96
CA GLU A 80 -3.24 -4.02 13.85
C GLU A 80 -2.47 -2.85 13.22
N LEU A 81 -2.19 -2.91 11.90
CA LEU A 81 -1.60 -1.77 11.19
C LEU A 81 -2.51 -0.53 11.30
N LYS A 82 -3.82 -0.71 11.11
CA LYS A 82 -4.80 0.38 11.22
C LYS A 82 -4.74 1.03 12.59
N LYS A 83 -4.79 0.21 13.65
CA LYS A 83 -4.72 0.68 15.04
C LYS A 83 -3.42 1.42 15.32
N GLN A 84 -2.29 0.92 14.82
CA GLN A 84 -0.99 1.58 14.97
C GLN A 84 -0.98 2.95 14.27
N LEU A 85 -1.55 3.06 13.07
CA LEU A 85 -1.66 4.32 12.33
C LEU A 85 -2.62 5.32 13.00
N GLU A 86 -3.77 4.86 13.51
CA GLU A 86 -4.75 5.69 14.23
C GLU A 86 -4.19 6.23 15.56
N GLY A 87 -3.22 5.55 16.16
CA GLY A 87 -2.52 5.99 17.35
C GLY A 87 -1.50 7.13 17.12
N GLN A 88 -1.27 7.54 15.87
CA GLN A 88 -0.27 8.56 15.51
C GLN A 88 -0.90 9.83 14.96
N THR A 89 -0.09 10.88 14.84
CA THR A 89 -0.50 12.07 14.10
C THR A 89 -0.68 11.74 12.60
N PRO A 90 -1.58 12.43 11.87
CA PRO A 90 -1.79 12.18 10.43
C PRO A 90 -0.50 12.26 9.60
N ALA A 91 0.40 13.18 9.96
CA ALA A 91 1.71 13.31 9.30
C ALA A 91 2.59 12.07 9.51
N GLN A 92 2.74 11.61 10.76
CA GLN A 92 3.53 10.42 11.09
C GLN A 92 2.92 9.15 10.50
N ALA A 93 1.60 8.99 10.56
CA ALA A 93 0.90 7.86 9.97
C ALA A 93 1.17 7.78 8.45
N ARG A 94 1.13 8.93 7.76
CA ARG A 94 1.37 9.00 6.31
C ARG A 94 2.82 8.69 5.97
N GLU A 95 3.78 9.25 6.71
CA GLU A 95 5.20 9.00 6.49
C GLU A 95 5.56 7.53 6.73
N ALA A 96 5.05 6.95 7.82
CA ALA A 96 5.26 5.55 8.14
C ALA A 96 4.64 4.61 7.09
N ASN A 97 3.41 4.87 6.67
CA ASN A 97 2.77 4.06 5.64
C ASN A 97 3.48 4.19 4.28
N SER A 98 3.90 5.40 3.91
CA SER A 98 4.69 5.64 2.69
C SER A 98 6.00 4.86 2.70
N LEU A 99 6.74 4.92 3.81
CA LEU A 99 8.00 4.19 3.96
C LEU A 99 7.76 2.68 3.90
N LEU A 100 6.71 2.18 4.55
CA LEU A 100 6.37 0.76 4.56
C LEU A 100 6.01 0.26 3.16
N LEU A 101 5.15 0.98 2.43
CA LEU A 101 4.78 0.66 1.05
C LEU A 101 6.01 0.68 0.13
N LEU A 102 6.85 1.70 0.24
CA LEU A 102 8.06 1.83 -0.58
C LEU A 102 9.04 0.69 -0.31
N THR A 103 9.20 0.31 0.96
CA THR A 103 10.07 -0.78 1.40
C THR A 103 9.55 -2.12 0.88
N PHE A 104 8.28 -2.43 1.13
CA PHE A 104 7.63 -3.67 0.71
C PHE A 104 7.71 -3.85 -0.80
N THR A 105 7.31 -2.84 -1.55
CA THR A 105 7.31 -2.91 -3.01
C THR A 105 8.73 -2.85 -3.59
N GLY A 106 9.71 -2.33 -2.85
CA GLY A 106 11.13 -2.41 -3.19
C GLY A 106 11.69 -3.82 -3.04
N ILE A 107 11.33 -4.54 -1.97
CA ILE A 107 11.66 -5.95 -1.81
C ILE A 107 11.02 -6.77 -2.93
N LEU A 108 9.75 -6.49 -3.26
CA LEU A 108 9.06 -7.16 -4.36
C LEU A 108 9.76 -6.92 -5.70
N ALA A 109 10.10 -5.67 -6.02
CA ALA A 109 10.85 -5.33 -7.24
C ALA A 109 12.22 -6.02 -7.32
N ALA A 110 12.91 -6.20 -6.20
CA ALA A 110 14.17 -6.95 -6.16
C ALA A 110 13.99 -8.45 -6.44
N LEU A 111 12.80 -9.02 -6.18
CA LEU A 111 12.50 -10.44 -6.39
C LEU A 111 11.97 -10.74 -7.79
N ILE A 112 11.05 -9.90 -8.30
CA ILE A 112 10.30 -10.17 -9.54
C ILE A 112 10.52 -9.13 -10.64
N GLY A 113 11.35 -8.11 -10.37
CA GLY A 113 11.69 -7.03 -11.30
C GLY A 113 10.76 -5.82 -11.20
N GLU A 114 11.33 -4.62 -11.36
CA GLU A 114 10.60 -3.34 -11.33
C GLU A 114 9.43 -3.26 -12.34
N PRO A 115 9.55 -3.75 -13.59
CA PRO A 115 8.44 -3.67 -14.54
C PRO A 115 7.21 -4.46 -14.09
N LEU A 116 7.41 -5.67 -13.54
CA LEU A 116 6.30 -6.50 -13.09
C LEU A 116 5.67 -5.94 -11.82
N THR A 117 6.50 -5.50 -10.86
CA THR A 117 6.01 -4.81 -9.66
C THR A 117 5.16 -3.61 -10.03
N THR A 118 5.64 -2.74 -10.92
CA THR A 118 4.90 -1.53 -11.31
C THR A 118 3.54 -1.89 -11.92
N ARG A 119 3.49 -2.89 -12.81
CA ARG A 119 2.22 -3.35 -13.40
C ARG A 119 1.25 -3.91 -12.38
N ILE A 120 1.73 -4.66 -11.38
CA ILE A 120 0.89 -5.17 -10.28
C ILE A 120 0.31 -4.00 -9.47
N LEU A 121 1.12 -2.99 -9.16
CA LEU A 121 0.66 -1.82 -8.40
C LEU A 121 -0.33 -0.98 -9.20
N CYS A 122 -0.09 -0.78 -10.49
CA CYS A 122 -1.05 -0.12 -11.38
C CYS A 122 -2.35 -0.91 -11.51
N ALA A 123 -2.32 -2.24 -11.53
CA ALA A 123 -3.53 -3.07 -11.52
C ALA A 123 -4.27 -3.01 -10.17
N ALA A 124 -3.55 -2.91 -9.06
CA ALA A 124 -4.13 -2.82 -7.73
C ALA A 124 -4.79 -1.46 -7.45
N TRP A 125 -4.18 -0.36 -7.91
CA TRP A 125 -4.59 1.01 -7.54
C TRP A 125 -5.10 1.85 -8.72
N GLY A 126 -5.15 1.28 -9.93
CA GLY A 126 -5.40 2.01 -11.18
C GLY A 126 -6.74 2.75 -11.24
N ASP A 127 -7.75 2.31 -10.48
CA ASP A 127 -9.04 2.99 -10.37
C ASP A 127 -9.00 4.13 -9.32
N ASP A 128 -8.43 3.89 -8.13
CA ASP A 128 -8.26 4.90 -7.07
C ASP A 128 -7.35 6.08 -7.49
N ALA A 129 -6.39 5.85 -8.39
CA ALA A 129 -5.58 6.93 -8.97
C ALA A 129 -6.36 7.85 -9.93
N SER A 130 -7.54 7.41 -10.39
CA SER A 130 -8.38 8.08 -11.39
C SER A 130 -9.67 8.69 -10.82
N THR A 131 -10.02 8.42 -9.56
CA THR A 131 -11.26 8.90 -8.92
C THR A 131 -11.16 10.34 -8.42
N SER A 132 -10.83 11.28 -9.32
CA SER A 132 -11.16 12.70 -9.14
C SER A 132 -12.05 13.27 -10.25
N THR A 133 -12.51 12.47 -11.22
CA THR A 133 -13.40 13.00 -12.28
C THR A 133 -14.49 12.00 -12.66
N SER A 134 -15.55 11.96 -11.86
CA SER A 134 -16.90 11.69 -12.39
C SER A 134 -17.97 12.23 -11.44
N LYS A 135 -18.10 13.56 -11.42
CA LYS A 135 -19.33 14.25 -11.03
C LYS A 135 -19.59 15.34 -12.06
N GLU A 136 -19.93 14.98 -13.29
CA GLU A 136 -20.75 15.85 -14.14
C GLU A 136 -21.32 15.05 -15.31
N PHE A 137 -22.48 14.43 -15.09
CA PHE A 137 -23.47 14.35 -16.15
C PHE A 137 -24.69 15.09 -15.63
N THR A 138 -24.63 16.42 -15.76
CA THR A 138 -25.82 17.27 -15.66
C THR A 138 -26.71 16.89 -16.83
N HIS A 139 -27.89 16.41 -16.45
CA HIS A 139 -29.01 16.14 -17.33
C HIS A 139 -29.54 17.49 -17.84
N GLU A 140 -29.57 17.69 -19.15
CA GLU A 140 -30.53 18.59 -19.81
C GLU A 140 -30.97 17.99 -21.15
#